data_AF-A0A2V8DHU6-F1
#
_entry.id   AF-A0A2V8DHU6-F1
#
_cell.length_a   1.000
_cell.length_b   1.000
_cell.length_c   1.000
_cell.angle_alpha   90.00
_cell.angle_beta   90.00
_cell.angle_gamma   90.00
#
_symmetry.space_group_name_H-M   'P 1'
#
loop_
_entity.id
_entity.type
_entity.pdbx_description
1 polymer ?
#
loop_
_entity_poly.entity_id
_entity_poly.type
_entity_poly.pdbx_seq_one_letter_code
_entity_poly.pdbx_strand_id
1 'polypeptide(L)' 'MPADPPREILGQPNRVFPGEGIAPLRRLVDALKRKQYAGAVSLEMFNPAIQAMDPYLVAMRARAAIEPLIG' A
#
# COMPACT_ATOMS: atom_id res chain seq x y z
N MET A 1 -5.74 -1.79 -2.76
CA MET A 1 -7.12 -1.84 -3.30
C MET A 1 -7.61 -3.27 -3.15
N PRO A 2 -8.77 -3.51 -2.53
CA PRO A 2 -9.36 -4.84 -2.41
C PRO A 2 -9.77 -5.39 -3.78
N ALA A 3 -10.09 -6.68 -3.83
CA ALA A 3 -10.57 -7.35 -5.05
C ALA A 3 -12.01 -6.95 -5.41
N ASP A 4 -12.83 -6.71 -4.40
CA ASP A 4 -14.21 -6.24 -4.52
C ASP A 4 -14.37 -4.90 -3.77
N PRO A 5 -15.24 -4.00 -4.24
CA PRO A 5 -16.05 -4.07 -5.48
C PRO A 5 -15.23 -3.79 -6.78
N PRO A 6 -15.85 -3.79 -7.99
CA PRO A 6 -15.16 -3.51 -9.25
C PRO A 6 -14.33 -2.21 -9.23
N ARG A 7 -13.25 -2.20 -10.02
CA ARG A 7 -12.24 -1.13 -10.02
C ARG A 7 -12.83 0.25 -10.28
N GLU A 8 -13.86 0.35 -11.10
CA GLU A 8 -14.53 1.58 -11.52
C GLU A 8 -15.16 2.33 -10.33
N ILE A 9 -15.48 1.60 -9.26
CA ILE A 9 -16.08 2.18 -8.04
C ILE A 9 -15.12 2.18 -6.84
N LEU A 10 -13.89 1.69 -7.01
CA LEU A 10 -12.84 1.79 -6.00
C LEU A 10 -12.26 3.19 -5.95
N GLY A 11 -12.21 3.77 -4.75
CA GLY A 11 -11.62 5.08 -4.47
C GLY A 11 -10.48 5.03 -3.45
N GLN A 12 -10.02 6.21 -3.05
CA GLN A 12 -9.04 6.34 -1.96
C GLN A 12 -9.50 5.70 -0.63
N PRO A 13 -10.77 5.80 -0.22
CA PRO A 13 -11.26 5.16 1.01
C PRO A 13 -11.17 3.64 1.01
N ASN A 14 -11.04 3.01 -0.16
CA ASN A 14 -10.90 1.56 -0.29
C ASN A 14 -9.43 1.11 -0.24
N ARG A 15 -8.46 1.99 0.03
CA ARG A 15 -7.05 1.58 0.15
C ARG A 15 -6.83 0.76 1.42
N VAL A 16 -6.40 -0.47 1.24
CA VAL A 16 -5.99 -1.41 2.31
C VAL A 16 -4.47 -1.45 2.44
N PHE A 17 -3.95 -2.10 3.48
CA PHE A 17 -2.51 -2.27 3.67
C PHE A 17 -1.85 -2.97 2.45
N PRO A 18 -0.56 -2.68 2.16
CA PRO A 18 0.20 -3.43 1.18
C PRO A 18 0.11 -4.95 1.41
N GLY A 19 -0.09 -5.72 0.34
CA GLY A 19 -0.24 -7.18 0.42
C GLY A 19 -1.67 -7.69 0.70
N GLU A 20 -2.58 -6.84 1.19
CA GLU A 20 -3.98 -7.24 1.48
C GLU A 20 -4.95 -6.93 0.33
N GLY A 21 -4.41 -6.45 -0.80
CA GLY A 21 -5.17 -6.06 -1.96
C GLY A 21 -4.63 -6.65 -3.25
N ILE A 22 -5.27 -6.31 -4.36
CA ILE A 22 -4.96 -6.82 -5.70
C ILE A 22 -3.91 -5.98 -6.47
N ALA A 23 -3.39 -4.92 -5.86
CA ALA A 23 -2.39 -4.08 -6.52
C ALA A 23 -1.08 -4.89 -6.69
N PRO A 24 -0.49 -4.96 -7.90
CA PRO A 24 0.69 -5.78 -8.16
C PRO A 24 1.98 -5.08 -7.68
N LEU A 25 2.08 -4.78 -6.38
CA LEU A 25 3.10 -3.91 -5.80
C LEU A 25 4.54 -4.37 -6.10
N ARG A 26 4.81 -5.68 -6.02
CA ARG A 26 6.11 -6.27 -6.39
C ARG A 26 6.55 -5.85 -7.80
N ARG A 27 5.67 -6.06 -8.78
CA ARG A 27 5.93 -5.73 -10.19
C ARG A 27 6.18 -4.23 -10.40
N LEU A 28 5.45 -3.38 -9.67
CA LEU A 28 5.63 -1.93 -9.73
C LEU A 28 6.98 -1.51 -9.15
N VAL A 29 7.35 -2.02 -7.96
CA VAL A 29 8.64 -1.74 -7.34
C VAL A 29 9.80 -2.25 -8.20
N ASP A 30 9.71 -3.46 -8.75
CA ASP A 30 10.73 -3.99 -9.64
C ASP A 30 10.91 -3.12 -10.90
N ALA A 31 9.82 -2.55 -11.42
CA ALA A 31 9.89 -1.62 -12.55
C ALA A 31 10.59 -0.30 -12.19
N LEU A 32 10.41 0.21 -10.97
CA LEU A 32 11.13 1.37 -10.46
C LEU A 32 12.61 1.07 -10.25
N LYS A 33 12.94 -0.09 -9.66
CA LYS A 33 14.32 -0.56 -9.48
C LYS A 33 15.06 -0.70 -10.81
N ARG A 34 14.41 -1.26 -11.85
CA ARG A 34 14.98 -1.32 -13.21
C ARG A 34 15.26 0.05 -13.83
N LYS A 35 14.56 1.10 -13.40
CA LYS A 35 14.81 2.49 -13.80
C LYS A 35 15.81 3.21 -12.88
N GLN A 36 16.50 2.46 -12.00
CA GLN A 36 17.47 2.97 -11.04
C GLN A 36 16.88 4.00 -10.06
N TYR A 37 15.58 3.91 -9.80
CA TYR A 37 14.96 4.73 -8.75
C TYR A 37 15.45 4.26 -7.38
N ALA A 38 16.11 5.15 -6.64
CA ALA A 38 16.63 4.92 -5.29
C ALA A 38 16.10 5.93 -4.26
N GLY A 39 15.01 6.63 -4.61
CA GLY A 39 14.39 7.63 -3.75
C GLY A 39 13.45 7.03 -2.69
N ALA A 40 12.87 7.91 -1.87
CA ALA A 40 11.93 7.52 -0.83
C ALA A 40 10.60 7.00 -1.41
N VAL A 41 10.01 6.00 -0.76
CA VAL A 41 8.66 5.51 -1.07
C VAL A 41 7.71 5.96 0.03
N SER A 42 6.67 6.70 -0.37
CA SER A 42 5.58 7.10 0.53
C SER A 42 4.45 6.07 0.50
N LEU A 43 3.83 5.81 1.66
CA LEU A 43 2.61 5.01 1.78
C LEU A 43 1.43 5.90 2.16
N GLU A 44 0.41 5.91 1.31
CA GLU A 44 -0.78 6.75 1.49
C GLU A 44 -2.07 5.92 1.49
N MET A 45 -2.74 5.89 2.65
CA MET A 45 -3.99 5.18 2.87
C MET A 45 -5.05 6.14 3.43
N PHE A 46 -6.28 6.03 2.93
CA PHE A 46 -7.39 6.92 3.29
C PHE A 46 -8.63 6.16 3.76
N ASN A 47 -8.46 4.89 4.13
CA ASN A 47 -9.56 4.06 4.61
C ASN A 47 -9.98 4.53 6.02
N PRO A 48 -11.24 4.96 6.23
CA PRO A 48 -11.71 5.47 7.52
C PRO A 48 -11.53 4.47 8.67
N ALA A 49 -11.69 3.17 8.39
CA ALA A 49 -11.47 2.13 9.39
C ALA A 49 -10.01 2.07 9.83
N ILE A 50 -9.06 2.22 8.89
CA ILE A 50 -7.62 2.28 9.20
C ILE A 50 -7.29 3.58 9.94
N GLN A 51 -7.88 4.72 9.53
CA GLN A 51 -7.67 6.01 10.18
C GLN A 51 -8.19 6.05 11.62
N ALA A 52 -9.20 5.24 11.94
CA ALA A 52 -9.74 5.11 13.29
C ALA A 52 -8.92 4.18 14.20
N MET A 53 -7.91 3.46 13.66
CA MET A 53 -7.03 2.60 14.46
C MET A 53 -6.00 3.43 15.23
N ASP A 54 -5.36 2.83 16.23
CA ASP A 54 -4.20 3.41 16.90
C ASP A 54 -3.08 3.73 15.88
N PRO A 55 -2.56 4.97 15.86
CA PRO A 55 -1.62 5.41 14.83
C PRO A 55 -0.26 4.69 14.92
N TYR A 56 0.17 4.29 16.12
CA TYR A 56 1.42 3.54 16.28
C TYR A 56 1.29 2.13 15.69
N LEU A 57 0.17 1.45 15.96
CA LEU A 57 -0.12 0.14 15.35
C LEU A 57 -0.24 0.23 13.83
N VAL A 58 -0.88 1.28 13.31
CA VAL A 58 -0.96 1.52 11.86
C VAL A 58 0.43 1.68 11.27
N ALA A 59 1.30 2.49 11.86
CA ALA A 59 2.66 2.69 11.39
C ALA A 59 3.50 1.40 11.42
N MET A 60 3.40 0.62 12.49
CA MET A 60 4.10 -0.66 12.62
C MET A 60 3.65 -1.68 11.57
N ARG A 61 2.34 -1.85 11.39
CA ARG A 61 1.78 -2.77 10.37
C ARG A 61 2.13 -2.32 8.96
N ALA A 62 2.02 -1.02 8.68
CA ALA A 62 2.39 -0.43 7.40
C ALA A 62 3.85 -0.69 7.04
N ARG A 63 4.76 -0.46 7.99
CA ARG A 63 6.20 -0.69 7.82
C ARG A 63 6.49 -2.15 7.53
N ALA A 64 5.97 -3.06 8.37
CA ALA A 64 6.15 -4.50 8.18
C ALA A 64 5.63 -5.00 6.82
N ALA A 65 4.54 -4.42 6.31
CA ALA A 65 3.96 -4.78 5.02
C ALA A 65 4.79 -4.28 3.82
N ILE A 66 5.52 -3.17 3.96
CA ILE A 66 6.23 -2.54 2.84
C ILE A 66 7.72 -2.90 2.78
N GLU A 67 8.38 -3.19 3.91
CA GLU A 67 9.80 -3.54 3.97
C GLU A 67 10.18 -4.69 3.01
N PRO A 68 9.41 -5.80 2.91
CA PRO A 68 9.71 -6.87 1.96
C PRO A 68 9.56 -6.47 0.48
N LEU A 69 8.89 -5.34 0.20
CA LEU A 69 8.70 -4.83 -1.15
C LEU A 69 9.87 -3.97 -1.61
N ILE A 70 10.35 -3.10 -0.74
CA ILE A 70 11.31 -2.02 -1.06
C ILE A 70 12.76 -2.35 -0.70
N GLY A 71 12.99 -3.31 0.21
CA GLY A 71 14.31 -3.84 0.55
C GLY A 71 15.01 -4.54 -0.61
#